data_AF-A0A9R1JH71-F1
#
_entry.id   AF-A0A9R1JH71-F1
#
_cell.length_a   1.000
_cell.length_b   1.000
_cell.length_c   1.000
_cell.angle_alpha   90.00
_cell.angle_beta   90.00
_cell.angle_gamma   90.00
#
_symmetry.space_group_name_H-M   'P 1'
#
loop_
_entity.id
_entity.type
_entity.pdbx_description
1 polymer ?
#
loop_
_entity_poly.entity_id
_entity_poly.type
_entity_poly.pdbx_seq_one_letter_code
_entity_poly.pdbx_strand_id
1 'polypeptide(L)'
;MVVRAALLPVTLLLCLALAGSAGAGRTADGFYELKNKKGDFSIKVTNWGATLVSVLVPDCKGDLTDVVLGYDTVAAYAKGAAAGSTIGRVANRIANARFVLDGRTYRLLRNDGNNTIHGGPRGFNKVIWTVKEYVHDGDSPYITFYYRSFDGEQGFPGYLDVYVTYQLSDPYDLSIHMNATATSKATPVNLVNHAYWNLAGHGSGDVLEHELQMFASRYTPVDGYMIPTGQVAPVAGTKYDFLTPTPVGANMEIVPGGGGGYDINFAVDGQQNAMRPVARVQDPDSGRALELWANQPGVQLYTANWLSNDKGKGGKVYGQYGALCLETQAYPDAVNHPDFPSSTVRPGEVYKHDMVFKFSH
;
A
#
# COMPACT_ATOMS: atom_id res chain seq x y z
N MET A 1 -77.48 42.49 -11.37
CA MET A 1 -76.55 41.99 -10.33
C MET A 1 -75.38 41.33 -11.03
N VAL A 2 -74.28 42.07 -11.21
CA VAL A 2 -72.93 41.83 -10.61
C VAL A 2 -72.24 40.56 -11.15
N VAL A 3 -71.01 40.50 -11.67
CA VAL A 3 -69.97 41.42 -12.19
C VAL A 3 -69.01 40.50 -12.96
N ARG A 4 -68.37 40.98 -14.05
CA ARG A 4 -67.22 40.33 -14.70
C ARG A 4 -65.99 40.42 -13.80
N ALA A 5 -65.25 39.33 -13.62
CA ALA A 5 -63.85 39.34 -13.16
C ALA A 5 -63.15 38.14 -13.83
N ALA A 6 -62.39 38.33 -14.92
CA ALA A 6 -60.99 38.80 -14.94
C ALA A 6 -60.03 37.80 -14.27
N LEU A 7 -59.35 37.02 -15.13
CA LEU A 7 -58.20 36.18 -14.78
C LEU A 7 -57.10 37.05 -14.16
N LEU A 8 -56.60 36.65 -12.99
CA LEU A 8 -55.27 37.01 -12.50
C LEU A 8 -54.38 35.76 -12.53
N PRO A 9 -53.11 35.86 -12.97
CA PRO A 9 -52.16 34.77 -12.86
C PRO A 9 -51.66 34.69 -11.41
N VAL A 10 -51.79 33.50 -10.82
CA VAL A 10 -51.14 33.16 -9.55
C VAL A 10 -49.64 33.13 -9.80
N THR A 11 -48.93 34.15 -9.36
CA THR A 11 -47.46 34.16 -9.26
C THR A 11 -47.09 33.30 -8.06
N LEU A 12 -46.62 32.08 -8.34
CA LEU A 12 -46.08 31.17 -7.35
C LEU A 12 -44.73 31.73 -6.88
N LEU A 13 -44.68 32.30 -5.67
CA LEU A 13 -43.42 32.60 -4.99
C LEU A 13 -42.72 31.27 -4.66
N LEU A 14 -41.71 30.91 -5.44
CA LEU A 14 -40.84 29.78 -5.14
C LEU A 14 -39.80 30.24 -4.10
N CYS A 15 -40.06 30.01 -2.82
CA CYS A 15 -39.02 30.07 -1.80
C CYS A 15 -38.00 28.96 -2.07
N LEU A 16 -36.82 29.32 -2.59
CA LEU A 16 -35.66 28.42 -2.63
C LEU A 16 -35.23 28.13 -1.18
N ALA A 17 -35.68 27.00 -0.65
CA ALA A 17 -34.98 26.34 0.45
C ALA A 17 -33.80 25.58 -0.16
N LEU A 18 -32.58 26.09 0.07
CA LEU A 18 -31.33 25.37 -0.19
C LEU A 18 -31.26 24.14 0.72
N ALA A 19 -31.82 23.02 0.25
CA ALA A 19 -31.47 21.71 0.77
C ALA A 19 -30.13 21.31 0.13
N GLY A 20 -29.03 21.66 0.82
CA GLY A 20 -27.72 21.11 0.55
C GLY A 20 -27.74 19.60 0.78
N SER A 21 -28.04 18.84 -0.28
CA SER A 21 -27.76 17.42 -0.31
C SER A 21 -26.28 17.26 -0.64
N ALA A 22 -25.51 16.82 0.37
CA ALA A 22 -24.17 16.28 0.17
C ALA A 22 -24.29 14.99 -0.65
N GLY A 23 -24.45 15.14 -1.96
CA GLY A 23 -24.20 14.05 -2.89
C GLY A 23 -22.71 13.76 -2.87
N ALA A 24 -22.32 12.64 -2.28
CA ALA A 24 -21.03 12.02 -2.57
C ALA A 24 -21.08 11.58 -4.05
N GLY A 25 -20.86 12.53 -4.95
CA GLY A 25 -20.61 12.23 -6.35
C GLY A 25 -19.39 11.33 -6.39
N ARG A 26 -19.52 10.16 -7.04
CA ARG A 26 -18.35 9.36 -7.40
C ARG A 26 -17.43 10.27 -8.19
N THR A 27 -16.29 10.63 -7.62
CA THR A 27 -15.21 11.25 -8.37
C THR A 27 -14.80 10.27 -9.46
N ALA A 28 -14.70 10.74 -10.71
CA ALA A 28 -14.17 9.93 -11.80
C ALA A 28 -12.77 9.41 -11.44
N ASP A 29 -12.37 8.30 -12.05
CA ASP A 29 -10.99 7.80 -11.96
C ASP A 29 -10.02 8.90 -12.42
N GLY A 30 -9.03 9.23 -11.58
CA GLY A 30 -8.13 10.36 -11.78
C GLY A 30 -6.70 10.03 -11.39
N PHE A 31 -5.74 10.69 -12.08
CA PHE A 31 -4.32 10.71 -11.72
C PHE A 31 -3.98 12.11 -11.20
N TYR A 32 -3.15 12.16 -10.16
CA TYR A 32 -2.75 13.36 -9.45
C TYR A 32 -1.23 13.37 -9.33
N GLU A 33 -0.62 14.55 -9.39
CA GLU A 33 0.84 14.70 -9.30
C GLU A 33 1.19 15.63 -8.15
N LEU A 34 2.14 15.20 -7.32
CA LEU A 34 2.78 16.07 -6.33
C LEU A 34 4.20 16.33 -6.80
N LYS A 35 4.64 17.58 -6.72
CA LYS A 35 6.00 17.96 -7.13
C LYS A 35 6.62 18.82 -6.04
N ASN A 36 7.84 18.48 -5.62
CA ASN A 36 8.59 19.32 -4.70
C ASN A 36 8.86 20.71 -5.32
N LYS A 37 9.22 21.68 -4.48
CA LYS A 37 9.39 23.08 -4.90
C LYS A 37 10.45 23.27 -5.98
N LYS A 38 11.54 22.50 -5.92
CA LYS A 38 12.63 22.54 -6.90
C LYS A 38 12.26 21.88 -8.23
N GLY A 39 11.26 21.02 -8.24
CA GLY A 39 10.81 20.30 -9.42
C GLY A 39 11.68 19.11 -9.83
N ASP A 40 12.63 18.72 -8.99
CA ASP A 40 13.55 17.59 -9.14
C ASP A 40 13.12 16.35 -8.35
N PHE A 41 11.91 16.34 -7.80
CA PHE A 41 11.29 15.16 -7.18
C PHE A 41 9.79 15.23 -7.30
N SER A 42 9.17 14.19 -7.84
CA SER A 42 7.72 14.13 -7.98
C SER A 42 7.17 12.72 -7.85
N ILE A 43 5.90 12.64 -7.49
CA ILE A 43 5.14 11.39 -7.52
C ILE A 43 3.86 11.57 -8.32
N LYS A 44 3.37 10.47 -8.89
CA LYS A 44 2.00 10.39 -9.39
C LYS A 44 1.23 9.35 -8.59
N VAL A 45 -0.02 9.67 -8.28
CA VAL A 45 -0.94 8.76 -7.59
C VAL A 45 -2.29 8.71 -8.31
N THR A 46 -3.06 7.66 -8.10
CA THR A 46 -4.45 7.57 -8.59
C THR A 46 -5.41 7.23 -7.45
N ASN A 47 -6.65 7.73 -7.55
CA ASN A 47 -7.71 7.40 -6.61
C ASN A 47 -8.22 5.95 -6.75
N TRP A 48 -7.87 5.23 -7.81
CA TRP A 48 -8.06 3.78 -7.86
C TRP A 48 -7.08 3.09 -6.91
N GLY A 49 -7.58 2.51 -5.83
CA GLY A 49 -6.77 1.84 -4.83
C GLY A 49 -5.80 2.74 -4.04
N ALA A 50 -6.00 4.06 -4.08
CA ALA A 50 -5.05 5.05 -3.53
C ALA A 50 -3.61 4.69 -3.91
N THR A 51 -3.38 4.47 -5.21
CA THR A 51 -2.18 3.79 -5.73
C THR A 51 -1.06 4.78 -6.04
N LEU A 52 0.16 4.45 -5.62
CA LEU A 52 1.39 5.11 -6.04
C LEU A 52 1.78 4.63 -7.45
N VAL A 53 1.74 5.52 -8.43
CA VAL A 53 1.89 5.21 -9.85
C VAL A 53 3.31 5.46 -10.35
N SER A 54 3.98 6.49 -9.83
CA SER A 54 5.27 6.98 -10.29
C SER A 54 6.02 7.66 -9.16
N VAL A 55 7.34 7.52 -9.11
CA VAL A 55 8.25 8.25 -8.23
C VAL A 55 9.47 8.65 -9.06
N LEU A 56 9.57 9.92 -9.45
CA LEU A 56 10.70 10.48 -10.19
C LEU A 56 11.74 11.01 -9.20
N VAL A 57 12.94 10.44 -9.21
CA VAL A 57 14.05 10.81 -8.32
C VAL A 57 15.37 10.89 -9.12
N PRO A 58 16.25 11.86 -8.81
CA PRO A 58 17.52 12.04 -9.51
C PRO A 58 18.55 10.98 -9.10
N ASP A 59 19.42 10.62 -10.03
CA ASP A 59 20.67 9.92 -9.72
C ASP A 59 21.82 10.91 -9.41
N CYS A 60 23.04 10.39 -9.24
CA CYS A 60 24.24 11.18 -8.98
C CYS A 60 24.62 12.18 -10.10
N LYS A 61 24.01 12.07 -11.30
CA LYS A 61 24.18 13.01 -12.42
C LYS A 61 23.01 14.00 -12.53
N GLY A 62 21.97 13.85 -11.72
CA GLY A 62 20.76 14.66 -11.75
C GLY A 62 19.68 14.14 -12.70
N ASP A 63 19.85 12.95 -13.30
CA ASP A 63 18.87 12.40 -14.24
C ASP A 63 17.68 11.80 -13.50
N LEU A 64 16.49 12.38 -13.73
CA LEU A 64 15.24 11.93 -13.13
C LEU A 64 14.77 10.62 -13.78
N THR A 65 14.60 9.58 -12.96
CA THR A 65 14.05 8.30 -13.42
C THR A 65 12.92 7.85 -12.52
N ASP A 66 11.91 7.21 -13.12
CA ASP A 66 10.80 6.62 -12.40
C ASP A 66 11.22 5.27 -11.80
N VAL A 67 11.24 5.18 -10.48
CA VAL A 67 11.79 4.03 -9.74
C VAL A 67 10.74 3.07 -9.21
N VAL A 68 9.47 3.22 -9.59
CA VAL A 68 8.41 2.27 -9.23
C VAL A 68 7.76 1.65 -10.46
N LEU A 69 7.49 0.35 -10.41
CA LEU A 69 6.67 -0.30 -11.44
C LEU A 69 5.22 0.17 -11.31
N GLY A 70 4.48 0.08 -12.41
CA GLY A 70 3.09 0.51 -12.49
C GLY A 70 2.57 0.46 -13.92
N TYR A 71 1.35 0.97 -14.11
CA TYR A 71 0.64 0.98 -15.38
C TYR A 71 0.17 2.38 -15.78
N ASP A 72 -0.07 2.59 -17.08
CA ASP A 72 -0.51 3.88 -17.62
C ASP A 72 -2.02 4.17 -17.43
N THR A 73 -2.83 3.15 -17.10
CA THR A 73 -4.29 3.30 -17.02
C THR A 73 -4.89 2.56 -15.83
N VAL A 74 -6.00 3.08 -15.29
CA VAL A 74 -6.76 2.40 -14.22
C VAL A 74 -7.28 1.02 -14.65
N ALA A 75 -7.67 0.86 -15.92
CA ALA A 75 -8.09 -0.43 -16.47
C ALA A 75 -6.97 -1.48 -16.42
N ALA A 76 -5.71 -1.07 -16.57
CA ALA A 76 -4.56 -1.95 -16.41
C ALA A 76 -4.33 -2.30 -14.93
N TYR A 77 -4.42 -1.33 -14.00
CA TYR A 77 -4.38 -1.61 -12.55
C TYR A 77 -5.47 -2.58 -12.09
N ALA A 78 -6.67 -2.50 -12.68
CA ALA A 78 -7.77 -3.41 -12.35
C ALA A 78 -7.49 -4.88 -12.74
N LYS A 79 -6.57 -5.12 -13.68
CA LYS A 79 -6.26 -6.45 -14.24
C LYS A 79 -4.86 -6.97 -13.87
N GLY A 80 -3.90 -6.07 -13.68
CA GLY A 80 -2.51 -6.40 -13.42
C GLY A 80 -2.22 -6.64 -11.93
N ALA A 81 -0.93 -6.75 -11.61
CA ALA A 81 -0.43 -6.75 -10.24
C ALA A 81 -0.89 -5.51 -9.46
N ALA A 82 -0.98 -5.61 -8.13
CA ALA A 82 -1.35 -4.51 -7.24
C ALA A 82 -0.20 -3.50 -7.02
N ALA A 83 0.60 -3.23 -8.05
CA ALA A 83 1.83 -2.44 -7.96
C ALA A 83 1.54 -1.02 -7.45
N GLY A 84 2.12 -0.67 -6.30
CA GLY A 84 1.95 0.63 -5.65
C GLY A 84 0.59 0.85 -4.97
N SER A 85 -0.33 -0.11 -5.04
CA SER A 85 -1.68 0.07 -4.49
C SER A 85 -1.68 0.00 -2.96
N THR A 86 -2.65 0.68 -2.34
CA THR A 86 -2.98 0.47 -0.93
C THR A 86 -3.73 -0.85 -0.77
N ILE A 87 -3.22 -1.73 0.08
CA ILE A 87 -3.81 -3.02 0.39
C ILE A 87 -4.56 -2.96 1.72
N GLY A 88 -5.70 -3.63 1.77
CA GLY A 88 -6.52 -3.78 2.97
C GLY A 88 -7.83 -4.50 2.65
N ARG A 89 -8.66 -4.85 3.64
CA ARG A 89 -8.56 -4.43 5.06
C ARG A 89 -7.38 -5.05 5.82
N VAL A 90 -7.00 -6.27 5.47
CA VAL A 90 -5.83 -6.96 6.03
C VAL A 90 -4.91 -7.39 4.90
N ALA A 91 -3.72 -6.80 4.86
CA ALA A 91 -2.64 -7.18 3.96
C ALA A 91 -2.06 -8.56 4.32
N ASN A 92 -1.43 -9.18 3.32
CA ASN A 92 -0.93 -10.54 3.34
C ASN A 92 -2.03 -11.58 3.64
N ARG A 93 -1.66 -12.79 4.06
CA ARG A 93 -2.53 -13.95 4.16
C ARG A 93 -3.23 -14.05 5.52
N ILE A 94 -4.46 -14.56 5.49
CA ILE A 94 -5.20 -15.09 6.64
C ILE A 94 -5.50 -16.56 6.35
N ALA A 95 -5.03 -17.43 7.24
CA ALA A 95 -5.12 -18.88 7.09
C ALA A 95 -6.57 -19.34 6.99
N ASN A 96 -6.84 -20.27 6.07
CA ASN A 96 -8.16 -20.90 5.87
C ASN A 96 -9.31 -19.91 5.57
N ALA A 97 -8.98 -18.65 5.23
CA ALA A 97 -9.94 -17.57 5.05
C ALA A 97 -10.89 -17.42 6.25
N ARG A 98 -10.34 -17.52 7.46
CA ARG A 98 -11.12 -17.50 8.70
C ARG A 98 -10.30 -16.97 9.86
N PHE A 99 -10.97 -16.31 10.80
CA PHE A 99 -10.43 -16.02 12.11
C PHE A 99 -11.51 -16.03 13.18
N VAL A 100 -11.10 -15.98 14.45
CA VAL A 100 -12.00 -15.84 15.60
C VAL A 100 -11.72 -14.51 16.29
N LEU A 101 -12.74 -13.69 16.49
CA LEU A 101 -12.65 -12.42 17.19
C LEU A 101 -13.81 -12.30 18.18
N ASP A 102 -13.48 -11.99 19.44
CA ASP A 102 -14.43 -11.89 20.56
C ASP A 102 -15.39 -13.11 20.63
N GLY A 103 -14.81 -14.32 20.48
CA GLY A 103 -15.54 -15.59 20.52
C GLY A 103 -16.38 -15.91 19.27
N ARG A 104 -16.42 -15.03 18.27
CA ARG A 104 -17.17 -15.23 17.02
C ARG A 104 -16.25 -15.63 15.88
N THR A 105 -16.69 -16.61 15.09
CA THR A 105 -16.00 -17.02 13.87
C THR A 105 -16.42 -16.13 12.71
N TYR A 106 -15.43 -15.56 12.01
CA TYR A 106 -15.62 -14.82 10.77
C TYR A 106 -15.03 -15.62 9.60
N ARG A 107 -15.78 -15.71 8.49
CA ARG A 107 -15.32 -16.34 7.26
C ARG A 107 -15.13 -15.27 6.20
N LEU A 108 -13.96 -15.30 5.56
CA LEU A 108 -13.54 -14.38 4.53
C LEU A 108 -13.69 -15.01 3.15
N LEU A 109 -13.63 -14.18 2.11
CA LEU A 109 -13.60 -14.66 0.74
C LEU A 109 -12.21 -15.21 0.40
N ARG A 110 -12.17 -16.46 -0.07
CA ARG A 110 -10.94 -17.09 -0.55
C ARG A 110 -10.53 -16.52 -1.90
N ASN A 111 -9.24 -16.23 -2.04
CA ASN A 111 -8.63 -15.79 -3.29
C ASN A 111 -7.18 -16.27 -3.45
N ASP A 112 -6.69 -17.10 -2.52
CA ASP A 112 -5.36 -17.71 -2.55
C ASP A 112 -5.45 -19.14 -2.00
N GLY A 113 -5.90 -20.07 -2.86
CA GLY A 113 -6.24 -21.44 -2.44
C GLY A 113 -7.31 -21.46 -1.34
N ASN A 114 -6.95 -22.02 -0.17
CA ASN A 114 -7.84 -22.04 1.00
C ASN A 114 -7.78 -20.76 1.84
N ASN A 115 -6.85 -19.85 1.55
CA ASN A 115 -6.56 -18.65 2.32
C ASN A 115 -7.25 -17.42 1.70
N THR A 116 -7.29 -16.34 2.48
CA THR A 116 -7.57 -15.00 1.98
C THR A 116 -6.25 -14.24 1.93
N ILE A 117 -5.96 -13.55 0.83
CA ILE A 117 -4.80 -12.67 0.71
C ILE A 117 -5.25 -11.24 0.37
N HIS A 118 -4.56 -10.25 0.95
CA HIS A 118 -4.68 -8.83 0.58
C HIS A 118 -6.13 -8.31 0.61
N GLY A 119 -6.88 -8.69 1.65
CA GLY A 119 -8.25 -8.26 1.87
C GLY A 119 -9.31 -8.93 0.99
N GLY A 120 -8.94 -9.91 0.16
CA GLY A 120 -9.88 -10.71 -0.65
C GLY A 120 -9.98 -10.29 -2.13
N PRO A 121 -10.87 -10.92 -2.92
CA PRO A 121 -10.99 -10.69 -4.36
C PRO A 121 -11.15 -9.23 -4.78
N ARG A 122 -11.84 -8.44 -3.95
CA ARG A 122 -12.04 -6.99 -4.11
C ARG A 122 -11.58 -6.23 -2.85
N GLY A 123 -10.30 -6.37 -2.52
CA GLY A 123 -9.63 -5.57 -1.49
C GLY A 123 -9.51 -4.08 -1.85
N PHE A 124 -8.88 -3.34 -0.96
CA PHE A 124 -8.76 -1.88 -1.04
C PHE A 124 -8.02 -1.35 -2.27
N ASN A 125 -7.22 -2.18 -2.92
CA ASN A 125 -6.54 -1.88 -4.18
C ASN A 125 -7.46 -1.89 -5.40
N LYS A 126 -8.70 -2.39 -5.27
CA LYS A 126 -9.65 -2.57 -6.37
C LYS A 126 -10.95 -1.78 -6.19
N VAL A 127 -10.86 -0.66 -5.49
CA VAL A 127 -11.98 0.26 -5.24
C VAL A 127 -11.54 1.70 -5.51
N ILE A 128 -12.51 2.55 -5.81
CA ILE A 128 -12.28 3.98 -5.98
C ILE A 128 -12.31 4.65 -4.61
N TRP A 129 -11.26 5.40 -4.31
CA TRP A 129 -11.14 6.23 -3.12
C TRP A 129 -11.63 7.65 -3.42
N THR A 130 -12.20 8.30 -2.40
CA THR A 130 -12.55 9.71 -2.49
C THR A 130 -11.29 10.55 -2.24
N VAL A 131 -10.99 11.52 -3.10
CA VAL A 131 -9.97 12.54 -2.79
C VAL A 131 -10.59 13.54 -1.82
N LYS A 132 -10.05 13.61 -0.60
CA LYS A 132 -10.51 14.55 0.44
C LYS A 132 -9.81 15.89 0.36
N GLU A 133 -8.53 15.87 0.04
CA GLU A 133 -7.67 17.04 0.00
C GLU A 133 -6.53 16.81 -0.98
N TYR A 134 -6.14 17.85 -1.70
CA TYR A 134 -5.07 17.82 -2.70
C TYR A 134 -4.40 19.19 -2.78
N VAL A 135 -3.15 19.23 -2.34
CA VAL A 135 -2.25 20.38 -2.42
C VAL A 135 -1.06 19.94 -3.27
N HIS A 136 -1.03 20.38 -4.54
CA HIS A 136 -0.14 19.80 -5.55
C HIS A 136 1.28 20.36 -5.58
N ASP A 137 1.47 21.56 -5.00
CA ASP A 137 2.75 22.25 -4.91
C ASP A 137 2.92 22.94 -3.54
N GLY A 138 4.06 23.62 -3.35
CA GLY A 138 4.43 24.29 -2.11
C GLY A 138 5.58 23.58 -1.39
N ASP A 139 5.82 23.98 -0.14
CA ASP A 139 6.94 23.46 0.66
C ASP A 139 6.73 22.00 1.12
N SER A 140 5.47 21.55 1.17
CA SER A 140 5.12 20.16 1.48
C SER A 140 3.80 19.75 0.82
N PRO A 141 3.80 19.49 -0.50
CA PRO A 141 2.60 19.09 -1.22
C PRO A 141 2.13 17.71 -0.75
N TYR A 142 0.82 17.51 -0.74
CA TYR A 142 0.19 16.29 -0.27
C TYR A 142 -1.18 16.02 -0.90
N ILE A 143 -1.62 14.78 -0.79
CA ILE A 143 -2.96 14.35 -1.20
C ILE A 143 -3.48 13.31 -0.21
N THR A 144 -4.74 13.48 0.21
CA THR A 144 -5.41 12.57 1.15
C THR A 144 -6.57 11.88 0.47
N PHE A 145 -6.53 10.55 0.46
CA PHE A 145 -7.60 9.67 0.01
C PHE A 145 -8.42 9.17 1.20
N TYR A 146 -9.70 8.88 0.95
CA TYR A 146 -10.63 8.33 1.92
C TYR A 146 -11.46 7.18 1.33
N TYR A 147 -11.62 6.11 2.10
CA TYR A 147 -12.51 5.00 1.79
C TYR A 147 -13.27 4.56 3.03
N ARG A 148 -14.57 4.27 2.85
CA ARG A 148 -15.40 3.68 3.89
C ARG A 148 -15.70 2.23 3.53
N SER A 149 -15.07 1.31 4.25
CA SER A 149 -15.33 -0.12 4.15
C SER A 149 -16.55 -0.47 5.01
N PHE A 150 -17.57 -1.10 4.43
CA PHE A 150 -18.81 -1.42 5.13
C PHE A 150 -18.71 -2.70 5.99
N ASP A 151 -19.63 -2.87 6.94
CA ASP A 151 -19.73 -4.09 7.75
C ASP A 151 -20.02 -5.32 6.87
N GLY A 152 -19.14 -6.33 6.92
CA GLY A 152 -19.22 -7.53 6.10
C GLY A 152 -18.48 -7.43 4.75
N GLU A 153 -17.86 -6.31 4.43
CA GLU A 153 -17.06 -6.17 3.20
C GLU A 153 -15.95 -7.24 3.16
N GLN A 154 -15.95 -8.06 2.10
CA GLN A 154 -15.05 -9.21 1.94
C GLN A 154 -15.08 -10.23 3.11
N GLY A 155 -16.10 -10.16 3.98
CA GLY A 155 -16.29 -11.00 5.17
C GLY A 155 -15.80 -10.38 6.48
N PHE A 156 -15.19 -9.19 6.46
CA PHE A 156 -14.67 -8.54 7.67
C PHE A 156 -15.78 -7.82 8.47
N PRO A 157 -15.79 -7.92 9.82
CA PRO A 157 -16.79 -7.24 10.64
C PRO A 157 -16.53 -5.75 10.79
N GLY A 158 -17.58 -4.96 10.93
CA GLY A 158 -17.52 -3.57 11.32
C GLY A 158 -17.28 -2.62 10.14
N TYR A 159 -17.84 -1.41 10.27
CA TYR A 159 -17.51 -0.28 9.41
C TYR A 159 -16.10 0.22 9.76
N LEU A 160 -15.30 0.48 8.74
CA LEU A 160 -13.95 1.01 8.88
C LEU A 160 -13.79 2.24 7.98
N ASP A 161 -13.49 3.37 8.60
CA ASP A 161 -13.17 4.61 7.91
C ASP A 161 -11.65 4.69 7.76
N VAL A 162 -11.16 4.78 6.52
CA VAL A 162 -9.74 4.66 6.18
C VAL A 162 -9.27 5.89 5.42
N TYR A 163 -8.09 6.38 5.79
CA TYR A 163 -7.43 7.53 5.17
C TYR A 163 -6.01 7.14 4.75
N VAL A 164 -5.60 7.58 3.56
CA VAL A 164 -4.24 7.43 3.06
C VAL A 164 -3.75 8.78 2.58
N THR A 165 -2.69 9.30 3.18
CA THR A 165 -2.07 10.56 2.79
C THR A 165 -0.68 10.31 2.22
N TYR A 166 -0.44 10.77 1.00
CA TYR A 166 0.90 10.85 0.41
C TYR A 166 1.38 12.29 0.53
N GLN A 167 2.62 12.48 0.97
CA GLN A 167 3.19 13.82 1.19
C GLN A 167 4.66 13.84 0.79
N LEU A 168 5.07 14.92 0.12
CA LEU A 168 6.48 15.17 -0.17
C LEU A 168 7.06 16.16 0.84
N SER A 169 8.34 15.99 1.13
CA SER A 169 9.14 16.94 1.91
C SER A 169 10.55 17.02 1.34
N ASP A 170 11.19 18.18 1.49
CA ASP A 170 12.57 18.37 1.03
C ASP A 170 13.56 17.57 1.92
N PRO A 171 14.66 17.06 1.35
CA PRO A 171 15.02 17.15 -0.05
C PRO A 171 14.23 16.16 -0.94
N TYR A 172 14.14 14.89 -0.53
CA TYR A 172 13.54 13.80 -1.33
C TYR A 172 12.83 12.78 -0.43
N ASP A 173 11.98 13.26 0.49
CA ASP A 173 11.23 12.40 1.39
C ASP A 173 9.80 12.21 0.87
N LEU A 174 9.39 10.96 0.70
CA LEU A 174 8.01 10.56 0.45
C LEU A 174 7.44 9.92 1.73
N SER A 175 6.51 10.61 2.38
CA SER A 175 5.77 10.08 3.53
C SER A 175 4.43 9.49 3.08
N ILE A 176 4.06 8.35 3.66
CA ILE A 176 2.73 7.75 3.52
C ILE A 176 2.15 7.53 4.92
N HIS A 177 0.98 8.13 5.17
CA HIS A 177 0.25 7.99 6.43
C HIS A 177 -1.06 7.25 6.18
N MET A 178 -1.23 6.10 6.80
CA MET A 178 -2.42 5.27 6.69
C MET A 178 -3.10 5.19 8.07
N ASN A 179 -4.30 5.77 8.17
CA ASN A 179 -5.07 5.79 9.40
C ASN A 179 -6.39 5.07 9.19
N ALA A 180 -6.86 4.33 10.19
CA ALA A 180 -8.17 3.70 10.13
C ALA A 180 -8.89 3.70 11.47
N THR A 181 -10.19 3.90 11.45
CA THR A 181 -11.04 3.92 12.66
C THR A 181 -12.17 2.94 12.51
N ALA A 182 -12.23 1.96 13.40
CA ALA A 182 -13.37 1.05 13.50
C ALA A 182 -14.54 1.81 14.17
N THR A 183 -15.69 1.90 13.51
CA THR A 183 -16.81 2.73 14.00
C THR A 183 -17.98 1.94 14.56
N SER A 184 -18.00 0.61 14.41
CA SER A 184 -19.13 -0.20 14.89
C SER A 184 -18.76 -1.52 15.57
N LYS A 185 -17.73 -2.24 15.11
CA LYS A 185 -17.28 -3.52 15.68
C LYS A 185 -15.76 -3.58 15.66
N ALA A 186 -15.18 -4.35 16.57
CA ALA A 186 -13.77 -4.69 16.49
C ALA A 186 -13.47 -5.42 15.17
N THR A 187 -12.32 -5.16 14.57
CA THR A 187 -11.93 -5.74 13.28
C THR A 187 -10.41 -5.80 13.14
N PRO A 188 -9.83 -6.82 12.48
CA PRO A 188 -8.43 -6.79 12.14
C PRO A 188 -8.17 -5.75 11.04
N VAL A 189 -7.08 -4.99 11.19
CA VAL A 189 -6.62 -3.99 10.22
C VAL A 189 -5.11 -4.15 10.03
N ASN A 190 -4.69 -4.27 8.78
CA ASN A 190 -3.29 -4.26 8.38
C ASN A 190 -3.22 -3.62 7.00
N LEU A 191 -2.79 -2.36 6.94
CA LEU A 191 -2.71 -1.60 5.69
C LEU A 191 -1.29 -1.61 5.17
N VAL A 192 -1.12 -1.64 3.86
CA VAL A 192 0.19 -1.70 3.21
C VAL A 192 0.17 -0.84 1.95
N ASN A 193 1.26 -0.13 1.66
CA ASN A 193 1.56 0.31 0.31
C ASN A 193 2.40 -0.77 -0.40
N HIS A 194 1.91 -1.30 -1.52
CA HIS A 194 2.53 -2.44 -2.21
C HIS A 194 3.41 -1.97 -3.39
N ALA A 195 4.22 -0.93 -3.20
CA ALA A 195 5.14 -0.44 -4.24
C ALA A 195 6.19 -1.48 -4.62
N TYR A 196 6.43 -1.57 -5.93
CA TYR A 196 7.44 -2.42 -6.56
C TYR A 196 8.60 -1.51 -6.99
N TRP A 197 9.69 -1.53 -6.24
CA TRP A 197 10.84 -0.65 -6.40
C TRP A 197 11.88 -1.23 -7.35
N ASN A 198 12.36 -0.42 -8.28
CA ASN A 198 13.57 -0.65 -9.04
C ASN A 198 14.33 0.68 -9.15
N LEU A 199 15.37 0.86 -8.34
CA LEU A 199 16.11 2.13 -8.23
C LEU A 199 16.94 2.46 -9.50
N ALA A 200 17.23 1.45 -10.33
CA ALA A 200 17.83 1.66 -11.65
C ALA A 200 16.79 2.16 -12.68
N GLY A 201 15.50 2.12 -12.33
CA GLY A 201 14.37 2.54 -13.14
C GLY A 201 13.38 1.41 -13.41
N HIS A 202 12.09 1.74 -13.49
CA HIS A 202 11.01 0.75 -13.56
C HIS A 202 11.07 -0.20 -14.76
N GLY A 203 11.81 0.16 -15.82
CA GLY A 203 11.98 -0.64 -17.03
C GLY A 203 13.41 -1.13 -17.25
N SER A 204 14.22 -1.18 -16.19
CA SER A 204 15.67 -1.44 -16.28
C SER A 204 16.07 -2.90 -16.15
N GLY A 205 15.13 -3.82 -15.94
CA GLY A 205 15.39 -5.25 -15.79
C GLY A 205 15.15 -5.71 -14.37
N ASP A 206 15.90 -6.71 -13.91
CA ASP A 206 15.82 -7.23 -12.55
C ASP A 206 16.50 -6.32 -11.50
N VAL A 207 16.30 -6.65 -10.22
CA VAL A 207 16.90 -5.96 -9.08
C VAL A 207 17.91 -6.84 -8.32
N LEU A 208 18.49 -7.85 -8.96
CA LEU A 208 19.32 -8.85 -8.26
C LEU A 208 20.61 -8.25 -7.70
N GLU A 209 21.16 -7.23 -8.37
CA GLU A 209 22.37 -6.54 -7.96
C GLU A 209 22.12 -5.34 -7.03
N HIS A 210 20.85 -4.99 -6.74
CA HIS A 210 20.55 -4.00 -5.72
C HIS A 210 21.08 -4.48 -4.37
N GLU A 211 21.77 -3.61 -3.64
CA GLU A 211 22.24 -3.91 -2.30
C GLU A 211 21.11 -3.64 -1.29
N LEU A 212 20.69 -4.69 -0.58
CA LEU A 212 19.68 -4.63 0.46
C LEU A 212 20.31 -4.77 1.85
N GLN A 213 19.91 -3.90 2.76
CA GLN A 213 20.11 -4.06 4.20
C GLN A 213 18.75 -4.02 4.91
N MET A 214 18.51 -4.94 5.83
CA MET A 214 17.29 -5.02 6.65
C MET A 214 17.65 -4.78 8.12
N PHE A 215 16.94 -3.86 8.77
CA PHE A 215 17.05 -3.63 10.21
C PHE A 215 16.11 -4.58 10.97
N ALA A 216 16.33 -5.88 10.76
CA ALA A 216 15.50 -6.95 11.27
C ALA A 216 16.33 -8.22 11.52
N SER A 217 16.62 -8.50 12.78
CA SER A 217 17.37 -9.69 13.23
C SER A 217 16.58 -10.99 13.19
N ARG A 218 15.28 -10.90 12.90
CA ARG A 218 14.34 -12.02 12.93
C ARG A 218 13.35 -11.99 11.77
N TYR A 219 12.77 -13.14 11.45
CA TYR A 219 11.71 -13.30 10.44
C TYR A 219 10.63 -14.26 10.92
N THR A 220 9.52 -14.36 10.19
CA THR A 220 8.42 -15.29 10.48
C THR A 220 8.43 -16.46 9.48
N PRO A 221 8.96 -17.65 9.84
CA PRO A 221 8.97 -18.81 8.96
C PRO A 221 7.56 -19.21 8.56
N VAL A 222 7.39 -19.62 7.30
CA VAL A 222 6.10 -20.00 6.70
C VAL A 222 6.04 -21.49 6.37
N ASP A 223 4.82 -22.01 6.26
CA ASP A 223 4.54 -23.35 5.75
C ASP A 223 4.48 -23.38 4.20
N GLY A 224 4.14 -24.54 3.63
CA GLY A 224 4.02 -24.70 2.17
C GLY A 224 2.86 -23.92 1.53
N TYR A 225 1.99 -23.29 2.32
CA TYR A 225 0.91 -22.41 1.87
C TYR A 225 1.24 -20.93 2.11
N MET A 226 2.50 -20.63 2.44
CA MET A 226 2.98 -19.28 2.76
C MET A 226 2.28 -18.67 3.99
N ILE A 227 1.76 -19.50 4.90
CA ILE A 227 1.19 -19.08 6.19
C ILE A 227 2.28 -19.15 7.26
N PRO A 228 2.47 -18.11 8.09
CA PRO A 228 3.40 -18.19 9.20
C PRO A 228 3.13 -19.36 10.13
N THR A 229 4.19 -20.00 10.59
CA THR A 229 4.13 -21.12 11.54
C THR A 229 3.79 -20.68 12.97
N GLY A 230 3.71 -19.37 13.23
CA GLY A 230 3.67 -18.76 14.56
C GLY A 230 5.05 -18.55 15.20
N GLN A 231 6.13 -19.05 14.59
CA GLN A 231 7.49 -18.81 15.06
C GLN A 231 8.01 -17.43 14.61
N VAL A 232 8.90 -16.88 15.43
CA VAL A 232 9.76 -15.75 15.06
C VAL A 232 11.21 -16.21 15.24
N ALA A 233 11.92 -16.42 14.14
CA ALA A 233 13.23 -17.09 14.08
C ALA A 233 14.36 -16.09 13.74
N PRO A 234 15.61 -16.32 14.18
CA PRO A 234 16.74 -15.47 13.83
C PRO A 234 17.06 -15.56 12.33
N VAL A 235 17.48 -14.44 11.73
CA VAL A 235 17.95 -14.42 10.32
C VAL A 235 19.39 -14.94 10.19
N ALA A 236 20.19 -14.82 11.26
CA ALA A 236 21.61 -15.16 11.25
C ALA A 236 21.87 -16.59 10.77
N GLY A 237 22.75 -16.73 9.78
CA GLY A 237 23.10 -18.04 9.19
C GLY A 237 22.02 -18.64 8.28
N THR A 238 21.02 -17.85 7.87
CA THR A 238 19.99 -18.25 6.89
C THR A 238 20.13 -17.43 5.61
N LYS A 239 19.39 -17.80 4.54
CA LYS A 239 19.30 -16.99 3.32
C LYS A 239 18.65 -15.61 3.52
N TYR A 240 18.06 -15.37 4.68
CA TYR A 240 17.39 -14.12 5.02
C TYR A 240 18.32 -13.14 5.77
N ASP A 241 19.60 -13.44 5.91
CA ASP A 241 20.56 -12.59 6.61
C ASP A 241 20.95 -11.35 5.78
N PHE A 242 20.18 -10.26 5.98
CA PHE A 242 20.41 -8.94 5.38
C PHE A 242 20.85 -7.91 6.44
N LEU A 243 21.43 -8.34 7.56
CA LEU A 243 21.87 -7.41 8.62
C LEU A 243 22.95 -6.44 8.14
N THR A 244 23.73 -6.87 7.14
CA THR A 244 24.68 -6.04 6.39
C THR A 244 24.22 -5.89 4.93
N PRO A 245 24.58 -4.78 4.25
CA PRO A 245 24.30 -4.62 2.82
C PRO A 245 24.75 -5.84 2.03
N THR A 246 23.81 -6.44 1.30
CA THR A 246 24.00 -7.68 0.55
C THR A 246 23.20 -7.60 -0.75
N PRO A 247 23.76 -7.99 -1.92
CA PRO A 247 23.00 -8.06 -3.16
C PRO A 247 21.74 -8.93 -2.99
N VAL A 248 20.60 -8.46 -3.47
CA VAL A 248 19.32 -9.18 -3.36
C VAL A 248 19.44 -10.60 -3.91
N GLY A 249 20.14 -10.80 -5.02
CA GLY A 249 20.31 -12.11 -5.66
C GLY A 249 21.24 -13.09 -4.92
N ALA A 250 22.08 -12.63 -3.98
CA ALA A 250 23.24 -13.40 -3.51
C ALA A 250 22.89 -14.78 -2.89
N ASN A 251 21.81 -14.85 -2.12
CA ASN A 251 21.36 -16.08 -1.42
C ASN A 251 19.97 -16.54 -1.89
N MET A 252 19.53 -16.02 -3.03
CA MET A 252 18.19 -16.23 -3.52
C MET A 252 18.13 -17.49 -4.39
N GLU A 253 17.10 -18.31 -4.18
CA GLU A 253 16.83 -19.42 -5.09
C GLU A 253 16.17 -18.88 -6.36
N ILE A 254 16.85 -19.02 -7.50
CA ILE A 254 16.33 -18.58 -8.80
C ILE A 254 15.58 -19.74 -9.45
N VAL A 255 14.25 -19.61 -9.54
CA VAL A 255 13.40 -20.60 -10.21
C VAL A 255 12.70 -19.94 -11.41
N PRO A 256 13.07 -20.30 -12.66
CA PRO A 256 12.44 -19.75 -13.85
C PRO A 256 10.94 -20.05 -13.93
N GLY A 257 10.13 -19.04 -14.25
CA GLY A 257 8.68 -19.21 -14.48
C GLY A 257 7.81 -19.13 -13.22
N GLY A 258 8.36 -18.68 -12.10
CA GLY A 258 7.65 -18.53 -10.83
C GLY A 258 8.08 -19.55 -9.78
N GLY A 259 7.81 -19.24 -8.51
CA GLY A 259 8.50 -19.88 -7.39
C GLY A 259 9.93 -19.32 -7.22
N GLY A 260 10.58 -19.62 -6.10
CA GLY A 260 11.86 -18.99 -5.75
C GLY A 260 11.72 -17.54 -5.28
N GLY A 261 12.84 -16.84 -5.17
CA GLY A 261 12.87 -15.47 -4.67
C GLY A 261 12.71 -15.34 -3.14
N TYR A 262 12.54 -14.11 -2.69
CA TYR A 262 12.02 -13.82 -1.35
C TYR A 262 10.53 -13.48 -1.43
N ASP A 263 9.79 -14.01 -0.47
CA ASP A 263 8.41 -13.65 -0.12
C ASP A 263 8.25 -13.97 1.37
N ILE A 264 8.82 -13.12 2.22
CA ILE A 264 8.92 -13.39 3.66
C ILE A 264 8.73 -12.12 4.47
N ASN A 265 8.07 -12.24 5.62
CA ASN A 265 7.97 -11.17 6.60
C ASN A 265 9.15 -11.19 7.56
N PHE A 266 9.82 -10.05 7.67
CA PHE A 266 10.84 -9.76 8.67
C PHE A 266 10.21 -9.08 9.89
N ALA A 267 10.72 -9.38 11.08
CA ALA A 267 10.37 -8.71 12.33
C ALA A 267 11.33 -7.53 12.55
N VAL A 268 10.83 -6.30 12.37
CA VAL A 268 11.64 -5.08 12.43
C VAL A 268 12.11 -4.83 13.85
N ASP A 269 13.43 -4.68 14.02
CA ASP A 269 14.06 -4.48 15.32
C ASP A 269 13.68 -3.12 15.93
N GLY A 270 13.86 -2.98 17.24
CA GLY A 270 13.61 -1.75 17.98
C GLY A 270 12.22 -1.64 18.59
N GLN A 271 11.86 -0.44 19.06
CA GLN A 271 10.61 -0.20 19.78
C GLN A 271 9.41 -0.21 18.83
N GLN A 272 8.46 -1.13 19.06
CA GLN A 272 7.21 -1.17 18.30
C GLN A 272 6.44 0.16 18.39
N ASN A 273 5.71 0.51 17.32
CA ASN A 273 4.96 1.75 17.17
C ASN A 273 5.79 3.05 17.13
N ALA A 274 7.11 3.00 17.41
CA ALA A 274 8.01 4.11 17.16
C ALA A 274 8.51 4.08 15.71
N MET A 275 8.65 5.26 15.10
CA MET A 275 9.33 5.40 13.82
C MET A 275 10.79 4.97 13.94
N ARG A 276 11.20 4.01 13.13
CA ARG A 276 12.54 3.42 13.15
C ARG A 276 12.96 2.95 11.75
N PRO A 277 14.27 2.82 11.47
CA PRO A 277 14.72 2.31 10.19
C PRO A 277 14.26 0.86 10.01
N VAL A 278 13.87 0.53 8.78
CA VAL A 278 13.32 -0.78 8.39
C VAL A 278 14.23 -1.45 7.40
N ALA A 279 14.61 -0.73 6.34
CA ALA A 279 15.48 -1.23 5.29
C ALA A 279 16.23 -0.08 4.61
N ARG A 280 17.36 -0.41 4.00
CA ARG A 280 18.08 0.43 3.04
C ARG A 280 18.31 -0.36 1.76
N VAL A 281 18.04 0.26 0.62
CA VAL A 281 18.27 -0.31 -0.71
C VAL A 281 19.15 0.65 -1.49
N GLN A 282 20.12 0.14 -2.24
CA GLN A 282 20.95 0.94 -3.14
C GLN A 282 21.09 0.26 -4.49
N ASP A 283 20.97 1.04 -5.55
CA ASP A 283 21.43 0.64 -6.88
C ASP A 283 22.87 1.12 -7.07
N PRO A 284 23.85 0.21 -7.24
CA PRO A 284 25.26 0.59 -7.37
C PRO A 284 25.53 1.42 -8.63
N ASP A 285 24.76 1.24 -9.71
CA ASP A 285 25.05 1.86 -11.01
C ASP A 285 24.57 3.31 -11.10
N SER A 286 23.33 3.60 -10.68
CA SER A 286 22.83 4.99 -10.63
C SER A 286 23.31 5.74 -9.39
N GLY A 287 23.68 5.02 -8.33
CA GLY A 287 23.96 5.59 -7.01
C GLY A 287 22.71 5.88 -6.19
N ARG A 288 21.50 5.78 -6.76
CA ARG A 288 20.24 6.01 -6.04
C ARG A 288 20.13 5.05 -4.87
N ALA A 289 19.81 5.60 -3.70
CA ALA A 289 19.54 4.87 -2.49
C ALA A 289 18.19 5.27 -1.90
N LEU A 290 17.56 4.31 -1.24
CA LEU A 290 16.29 4.43 -0.54
C LEU A 290 16.46 3.91 0.89
N GLU A 291 16.18 4.76 1.88
CA GLU A 291 15.98 4.34 3.27
C GLU A 291 14.49 4.35 3.61
N LEU A 292 13.99 3.22 4.12
CA LEU A 292 12.62 3.08 4.59
C LEU A 292 12.60 3.16 6.12
N TRP A 293 11.81 4.11 6.63
CA TRP A 293 11.47 4.22 8.05
C TRP A 293 9.98 3.97 8.24
N ALA A 294 9.59 3.23 9.29
CA ALA A 294 8.18 3.02 9.60
C ALA A 294 7.94 2.69 11.07
N ASN A 295 6.67 2.72 11.47
CA ASN A 295 6.24 2.38 12.82
C ASN A 295 5.73 0.93 12.99
N GLN A 296 5.53 0.20 11.89
CA GLN A 296 4.98 -1.16 11.90
C GLN A 296 5.94 -2.21 12.48
N PRO A 297 5.42 -3.33 13.03
CA PRO A 297 6.25 -4.36 13.64
C PRO A 297 7.01 -5.23 12.62
N GLY A 298 6.53 -5.33 11.39
CA GLY A 298 7.11 -6.18 10.35
C GLY A 298 7.25 -5.48 9.00
N VAL A 299 7.93 -6.16 8.09
CA VAL A 299 8.07 -5.76 6.68
C VAL A 299 8.11 -7.01 5.80
N GLN A 300 7.25 -7.09 4.78
CA GLN A 300 7.35 -8.11 3.75
C GLN A 300 8.45 -7.70 2.78
N LEU A 301 9.41 -8.60 2.55
CA LEU A 301 10.27 -8.57 1.37
C LEU A 301 9.67 -9.51 0.33
N TYR A 302 9.30 -8.95 -0.82
CA TYR A 302 8.87 -9.71 -1.98
C TYR A 302 9.62 -9.28 -3.23
N THR A 303 10.31 -10.20 -3.90
CA THR A 303 11.15 -9.91 -5.08
C THR A 303 10.42 -10.12 -6.40
N ALA A 304 9.13 -9.79 -6.48
CA ALA A 304 8.37 -9.84 -7.74
C ALA A 304 8.43 -11.21 -8.46
N ASN A 305 8.46 -12.31 -7.69
CA ASN A 305 8.75 -13.67 -8.15
C ASN A 305 7.78 -14.20 -9.22
N TRP A 306 6.59 -13.60 -9.30
CA TRP A 306 5.50 -14.06 -10.16
C TRP A 306 5.20 -13.10 -11.32
N LEU A 307 5.97 -12.02 -11.51
CA LEU A 307 5.80 -11.17 -12.69
C LEU A 307 6.16 -11.95 -13.97
N SER A 308 5.26 -11.91 -14.95
CA SER A 308 5.29 -12.80 -16.11
C SER A 308 5.21 -12.03 -17.43
N ASN A 309 6.13 -11.08 -17.62
CA ASN A 309 6.18 -10.18 -18.78
C ASN A 309 4.96 -9.27 -18.87
N ASP A 310 4.58 -8.69 -17.73
CA ASP A 310 3.44 -7.79 -17.61
C ASP A 310 3.72 -6.49 -18.38
N LYS A 311 2.74 -6.01 -19.15
CA LYS A 311 2.87 -4.74 -19.88
C LYS A 311 2.72 -3.57 -18.90
N GLY A 312 3.83 -2.92 -18.60
CA GLY A 312 3.94 -1.76 -17.72
C GLY A 312 3.81 -0.40 -18.42
N LYS A 313 4.13 0.65 -17.65
CA LYS A 313 4.20 2.05 -18.09
C LYS A 313 5.07 2.22 -19.33
N GLY A 314 4.65 3.08 -20.25
CA GLY A 314 5.43 3.43 -21.45
C GLY A 314 5.75 2.25 -22.36
N GLY A 315 4.97 1.16 -22.26
CA GLY A 315 5.19 -0.07 -23.03
C GLY A 315 6.35 -0.93 -22.56
N LYS A 316 6.95 -0.64 -21.38
CA LYS A 316 7.95 -1.51 -20.76
C LYS A 316 7.33 -2.86 -20.37
N VAL A 317 8.17 -3.88 -20.28
CA VAL A 317 7.77 -5.25 -19.90
C VAL A 317 8.39 -5.55 -18.55
N TYR A 318 7.57 -5.95 -17.58
CA TYR A 318 8.04 -6.32 -16.25
C TYR A 318 8.14 -7.83 -16.13
N GLY A 319 9.37 -8.32 -15.96
CA GLY A 319 9.68 -9.72 -15.78
C GLY A 319 9.86 -10.12 -14.31
N GLN A 320 10.11 -11.40 -14.11
CA GLN A 320 10.46 -11.97 -12.81
C GLN A 320 11.66 -11.22 -12.20
N TYR A 321 11.60 -10.95 -10.90
CA TYR A 321 12.62 -10.17 -10.17
C TYR A 321 12.79 -8.73 -10.65
N GLY A 322 11.86 -8.20 -11.45
CA GLY A 322 11.91 -6.84 -11.97
C GLY A 322 11.87 -5.71 -10.91
N ALA A 323 11.56 -6.07 -9.67
CA ALA A 323 11.44 -5.15 -8.55
C ALA A 323 11.50 -5.88 -7.20
N LEU A 324 11.70 -5.11 -6.14
CA LEU A 324 11.47 -5.54 -4.76
C LEU A 324 10.34 -4.73 -4.11
N CYS A 325 9.53 -5.37 -3.30
CA CYS A 325 8.53 -4.76 -2.45
C CYS A 325 9.03 -4.77 -1.01
N LEU A 326 8.82 -3.66 -0.29
CA LEU A 326 9.10 -3.49 1.13
C LEU A 326 7.83 -3.05 1.84
N GLU A 327 6.96 -4.02 2.12
CA GLU A 327 5.62 -3.77 2.65
C GLU A 327 5.67 -3.75 4.18
N THR A 328 5.91 -2.60 4.81
CA THR A 328 5.84 -2.53 6.28
C THR A 328 4.41 -2.84 6.73
N GLN A 329 4.23 -3.72 7.72
CA GLN A 329 2.93 -4.31 8.03
C GLN A 329 2.89 -4.90 9.45
N ALA A 330 1.70 -5.27 9.91
CA ALA A 330 1.55 -6.30 10.93
C ALA A 330 2.01 -7.67 10.39
N TYR A 331 2.42 -8.59 11.27
CA TYR A 331 2.82 -9.92 10.82
C TYR A 331 1.67 -10.63 10.10
N PRO A 332 1.94 -11.37 9.00
CA PRO A 332 0.91 -12.13 8.32
C PRO A 332 0.21 -13.09 9.28
N ASP A 333 -1.08 -13.32 9.04
CA ASP A 333 -1.95 -14.16 9.88
C ASP A 333 -1.98 -13.81 11.39
N ALA A 334 -1.54 -12.62 11.81
CA ALA A 334 -1.52 -12.22 13.24
C ALA A 334 -2.87 -12.36 13.95
N VAL A 335 -3.99 -12.26 13.23
CA VAL A 335 -5.33 -12.45 13.80
C VAL A 335 -5.58 -13.90 14.30
N ASN A 336 -4.80 -14.87 13.82
CA ASN A 336 -4.85 -16.28 14.24
C ASN A 336 -3.64 -16.69 15.10
N HIS A 337 -2.66 -15.80 15.31
CA HIS A 337 -1.47 -16.04 16.13
C HIS A 337 -1.45 -15.08 17.33
N PRO A 338 -1.95 -15.51 18.51
CA PRO A 338 -2.00 -14.64 19.70
C PRO A 338 -0.62 -14.21 20.22
N ASP A 339 0.44 -14.92 19.82
CA ASP A 339 1.83 -14.58 20.16
C ASP A 339 2.42 -13.48 19.26
N PHE A 340 1.74 -13.11 18.17
CA PHE A 340 2.13 -11.99 17.30
C PHE A 340 1.55 -10.67 17.82
N PRO A 341 2.17 -9.52 17.48
CA PRO A 341 1.58 -8.22 17.75
C PRO A 341 0.16 -8.14 17.17
N SER A 342 -0.81 -7.76 18.02
CA SER A 342 -2.21 -7.69 17.62
C SER A 342 -2.42 -6.68 16.49
N SER A 343 -3.20 -7.08 15.48
CA SER A 343 -3.71 -6.22 14.41
C SER A 343 -5.18 -5.84 14.59
N THR A 344 -5.78 -6.13 15.75
CA THR A 344 -7.20 -5.83 16.01
C THR A 344 -7.37 -4.37 16.42
N VAL A 345 -8.29 -3.67 15.77
CA VAL A 345 -8.72 -2.30 16.09
C VAL A 345 -10.13 -2.36 16.66
N ARG A 346 -10.34 -1.76 17.83
CA ARG A 346 -11.64 -1.69 18.51
C ARG A 346 -12.32 -0.33 18.29
N PRO A 347 -13.66 -0.24 18.44
CA PRO A 347 -14.35 1.04 18.37
C PRO A 347 -13.78 2.05 19.36
N GLY A 348 -13.46 3.25 18.87
CA GLY A 348 -12.81 4.31 19.64
C GLY A 348 -11.28 4.33 19.56
N GLU A 349 -10.66 3.28 19.04
CA GLU A 349 -9.22 3.24 18.74
C GLU A 349 -8.95 3.73 17.31
N VAL A 350 -7.74 4.26 17.11
CA VAL A 350 -7.23 4.67 15.80
C VAL A 350 -6.05 3.79 15.45
N TYR A 351 -6.17 3.05 14.35
CA TYR A 351 -5.03 2.44 13.68
C TYR A 351 -4.16 3.53 13.06
N LYS A 352 -2.86 3.46 13.29
CA LYS A 352 -1.88 4.39 12.74
C LYS A 352 -0.70 3.65 12.14
N HIS A 353 -0.45 3.91 10.86
CA HIS A 353 0.67 3.39 10.14
C HIS A 353 1.36 4.50 9.37
N ASP A 354 2.53 4.86 9.86
CA ASP A 354 3.38 5.89 9.27
C ASP A 354 4.59 5.21 8.63
N MET A 355 4.93 5.64 7.42
CA MET A 355 6.16 5.28 6.74
C MET A 355 6.75 6.48 5.99
N VAL A 356 8.07 6.50 5.87
CA VAL A 356 8.82 7.50 5.11
C VAL A 356 9.86 6.79 4.26
N PHE A 357 9.82 7.04 2.97
CA PHE A 357 10.85 6.67 2.00
C PHE A 357 11.75 7.88 1.80
N LYS A 358 13.01 7.77 2.23
CA LYS A 358 14.01 8.82 2.09
C LYS A 358 14.95 8.48 0.95
N PHE A 359 14.95 9.29 -0.10
CA PHE A 359 15.83 9.06 -1.24
C PHE A 359 17.14 9.87 -1.13
N SER A 360 18.20 9.29 -1.65
CA SER A 360 19.53 9.92 -1.80
C SER A 360 20.24 9.35 -3.03
N HIS A 361 21.38 9.92 -3.41
CA HIS A 361 22.20 9.47 -4.54
C HIS A 361 23.67 9.85 -4.36
#